data_AF-X1J217-F1
#
_entry.id   AF-X1J217-F1
#
_cell.length_a   1.000
_cell.length_b   1.000
_cell.length_c   1.000
_cell.angle_alpha   90.00
_cell.angle_beta   90.00
_cell.angle_gamma   90.00
#
_symmetry.space_group_name_H-M   'P 1'
#
loop_
_entity.id
_entity.type
_entity.pdbx_description
1 polymer ?
#
loop_
_entity_poly.entity_id
_entity_poly.type
_entity_poly.pdbx_seq_one_letter_code
_entity_poly.pdbx_strand_id
1 'polypeptide(L)' 'VDLVRYFNNNSGGNVDVNEVALVTNGYFGGAHIWMQSRDKLGATVTVPSTGQLKVTYTVELTYP' A
#
# COMPACT_ATOMS: atom_id res chain seq x y z
N VAL A 1 10.85 -13.77 0.10
CA VAL A 1 9.46 -13.88 0.59
C VAL A 1 8.83 -12.54 0.30
N ASP A 2 7.87 -12.50 -0.61
CA ASP A 2 7.31 -11.21 -1.04
C ASP A 2 6.32 -10.69 0.01
N LEU A 3 6.39 -9.40 0.31
CA LEU A 3 5.44 -8.76 1.22
C LEU A 3 4.18 -8.42 0.42
N VAL A 4 3.06 -9.08 0.73
CA VAL A 4 1.78 -8.84 0.06
C VAL A 4 0.82 -8.12 0.99
N ARG A 5 0.19 -7.05 0.48
CA ARG A 5 -0.90 -6.32 1.15
C ARG A 5 -2.16 -6.36 0.28
N TYR A 6 -3.31 -6.35 0.94
CA TYR A 6 -4.61 -6.37 0.28
C TYR A 6 -5.43 -5.17 0.72
N PHE A 7 -6.08 -4.53 -0.24
CA PHE A 7 -7.14 -3.54 -0.01
C PHE A 7 -8.45 -4.11 -0.53
N ASN A 8 -9.43 -4.28 0.36
CA ASN A 8 -10.77 -4.76 0.03
C ASN A 8 -11.72 -3.57 -0.03
N ASN A 9 -12.34 -3.33 -1.18
CA ASN A 9 -13.32 -2.27 -1.30
C ASN A 9 -14.74 -2.80 -1.02
N ASN A 10 -15.24 -2.57 0.19
CA ASN A 10 -16.62 -2.90 0.57
C ASN A 10 -17.48 -1.64 0.76
N SER A 11 -17.15 -0.54 0.09
CA SER A 11 -17.79 0.76 0.32
C SER A 11 -19.15 0.95 -0.35
N GLY A 12 -19.55 0.05 -1.26
CA GLY A 12 -20.77 0.21 -2.08
C GLY A 12 -20.58 1.02 -3.37
N GLY A 13 -19.40 1.63 -3.57
CA GLY A 13 -19.02 2.34 -4.79
C GLY A 13 -17.63 1.96 -5.28
N ASN A 14 -17.22 2.53 -6.42
CA ASN A 14 -15.86 2.37 -6.93
C ASN A 14 -14.87 3.21 -6.13
N VAL A 15 -13.65 2.71 -5.96
CA VAL A 15 -12.52 3.46 -5.39
C VAL A 15 -11.41 3.55 -6.42
N ASP A 16 -11.05 4.78 -6.79
CA ASP A 16 -9.96 5.05 -7.72
C ASP A 16 -8.64 5.26 -6.98
N VAL A 17 -7.70 4.35 -7.21
CA VAL A 17 -6.38 4.34 -6.58
C VAL A 17 -5.36 4.90 -7.55
N ASN A 18 -4.68 5.97 -7.12
CA ASN A 18 -3.61 6.60 -7.90
C ASN A 18 -2.22 6.28 -7.33
N GLU A 19 -2.15 5.87 -6.07
CA GLU A 19 -0.91 5.72 -5.31
C GLU A 19 -1.05 4.59 -4.30
N VAL A 20 0.04 3.89 -4.04
CA VAL A 20 0.16 2.90 -2.97
C VAL A 20 1.35 3.24 -2.09
N ALA A 21 1.21 3.03 -0.79
CA ALA A 21 2.29 3.30 0.16
C ALA A 21 2.41 2.16 1.16
N LEU A 22 3.65 1.84 1.53
CA LEU A 22 3.95 0.98 2.66
C LEU A 22 4.14 1.87 3.89
N VAL A 23 3.17 1.83 4.80
CA VAL A 23 3.19 2.57 6.07
C VAL A 23 3.41 1.57 7.20
N THR A 24 4.30 1.91 8.13
CA THR A 24 4.60 1.10 9.32
C THR A 24 4.39 1.91 10.58
N ASN A 25 4.28 1.21 11.71
CA ASN A 25 4.18 1.80 13.03
C ASN A 25 5.23 1.19 13.96
N GLY A 26 5.68 1.96 14.94
CA GLY A 26 6.65 1.50 15.92
C GLY A 26 6.87 2.49 17.05
N TYR A 27 7.80 2.14 17.94
CA TYR A 27 8.07 2.92 19.14
C TYR A 27 9.49 3.47 19.14
N PHE A 28 9.63 4.80 19.16
CA PHE A 28 10.92 5.50 19.19
C PHE A 28 10.82 6.70 20.14
N GLY A 29 10.80 6.44 21.46
CA GLY A 29 10.50 7.47 22.47
C GLY A 29 9.02 7.87 22.52
N GLY A 30 8.18 7.21 21.73
CA GLY A 30 6.74 7.44 21.58
C GLY A 30 6.16 6.54 20.48
N ALA A 31 4.84 6.47 20.39
CA ALA A 31 4.19 5.76 19.29
C ALA A 31 4.24 6.60 18.00
N HIS A 32 4.81 6.04 16.95
CA HIS A 32 4.97 6.71 15.66
C HIS A 32 4.41 5.87 14.51
N ILE A 33 3.95 6.56 13.48
CA ILE A 33 3.55 6.01 12.19
C ILE A 33 4.39 6.74 11.13
N TRP A 34 5.03 5.99 10.24
CA TRP A 34 5.83 6.57 9.16
C TRP A 34 5.73 5.77 7.86
N MET A 35 5.95 6.46 6.75
CA MET A 35 5.92 5.89 5.41
C MET A 35 7.31 5.35 5.04
N GLN A 36 7.40 4.09 4.64
CA GLN A 36 8.65 3.45 4.21
C GLN A 36 8.86 3.58 2.70
N SER A 37 7.78 3.47 1.91
CA SER A 37 7.81 3.65 0.46
C SER A 37 6.48 4.20 -0.04
N ARG A 38 6.52 4.83 -1.22
CA ARG A 38 5.35 5.34 -1.95
C ARG A 38 5.59 5.19 -3.44
N ASP A 39 4.64 4.55 -4.10
CA ASP A 39 4.65 4.37 -5.55
C ASP A 39 3.48 5.12 -6.17
N LYS A 40 3.80 6.00 -7.11
CA LYS A 40 2.82 6.61 -8.02
C LYS A 40 2.49 5.61 -9.10
N LEU A 41 1.22 5.25 -9.25
CA LEU A 41 0.81 4.33 -10.30
C LEU A 41 0.84 5.06 -11.65
N GLY A 42 1.29 4.38 -12.70
CA GLY A 42 1.33 4.93 -14.06
C GLY A 42 -0.05 5.23 -14.66
N ALA A 43 -1.09 4.63 -14.09
CA ALA A 43 -2.50 4.89 -14.40
C ALA A 43 -3.37 4.65 -13.16
N THR A 44 -4.54 5.27 -13.15
CA THR A 44 -5.55 5.02 -12.11
C THR A 44 -6.01 3.57 -12.12
N VAL A 45 -6.02 2.93 -10.96
CA VAL A 45 -6.60 1.60 -10.76
C VAL A 45 -7.95 1.76 -10.09
N THR A 46 -9.03 1.47 -10.82
CA THR A 46 -10.38 1.43 -10.24
C THR A 46 -10.60 0.08 -9.56
N VAL A 47 -10.85 0.11 -8.24
CA VAL A 47 -11.26 -1.05 -7.46
C VAL A 47 -12.77 -0.99 -7.30
N PRO A 48 -13.55 -1.85 -7.99
CA PRO A 48 -15.01 -1.85 -7.85
C PRO A 48 -15.42 -2.26 -6.43
N SER A 49 -16.67 -1.95 -6.06
CA SER A 49 -17.26 -2.53 -4.84
C SER A 49 -17.18 -4.06 -4.89
N THR A 50 -16.93 -4.68 -3.73
CA THR A 50 -16.58 -6.10 -3.52
C THR A 50 -15.30 -6.57 -4.22
N GLY A 51 -14.59 -5.66 -4.89
CA GLY A 51 -13.28 -5.90 -5.48
C GLY A 51 -12.13 -5.85 -4.47
N GLN A 52 -10.98 -6.35 -4.90
CA GLN A 52 -9.76 -6.35 -4.11
C GLN A 52 -8.58 -5.89 -4.96
N LEU A 53 -7.73 -5.05 -4.37
CA LEU A 53 -6.40 -4.73 -4.88
C LEU A 53 -5.36 -5.52 -4.09
N LYS A 54 -4.57 -6.35 -4.78
CA LYS A 54 -3.40 -7.03 -4.24
C LYS A 54 -2.15 -6.23 -4.62
N VAL A 55 -1.37 -5.81 -3.64
CA VAL A 55 -0.09 -5.14 -3.85
C VAL A 55 1.02 -6.05 -3.35
N THR A 56 1.94 -6.41 -4.23
CA THR A 56 3.13 -7.19 -3.92
C THR A 56 4.33 -6.25 -3.90
N TYR A 57 5.03 -6.19 -2.77
CA TYR A 57 6.22 -5.38 -2.59
C TYR A 57 7.47 -6.25 -2.65
N THR A 58 8.43 -5.80 -3.46
CA THR A 58 9.82 -6.26 -3.40
C THR A 58 10.58 -5.24 -2.56
N VAL A 59 11.02 -5.66 -1.36
CA VAL A 59 11.80 -4.81 -0.45
C VAL A 59 13.21 -5.36 -0.40
N GLU A 60 14.17 -4.54 -0.80
CA GLU A 60 15.59 -4.90 -0.87
C GLU A 60 16.43 -3.86 -0.14
N LEU A 61 17.47 -4.33 0.56
CA LEU A 61 18.52 -3.47 1.08
C LEU A 61 19.62 -3.41 0.01
N THR A 62 19.71 -2.30 -0.70
CA THR A 62 20.84 -2.03 -1.60
C THR A 62 22.02 -1.51 -0.80
N TYR A 63 23.12 -2.26 -0.81
CA TYR A 63 24.42 -1.78 -0.35
C TYR A 63 25.19 -1.19 -1.54
N PRO A 64 25.90 -0.06 -1.37
CA PRO A 64 26.80 0.47 -2.38
C PRO A 64 28.03 -0.42 -2.60
#